data_AF-A0A819Z6Q1-F1
#
_entry.id   AF-A0A819Z6Q1-F1
#
_cell.length_a   1.000
_cell.length_b   1.000
_cell.length_c   1.000
_cell.angle_alpha   90.00
_cell.angle_beta   90.00
_cell.angle_gamma   90.00
#
_symmetry.space_group_name_H-M   'P 1'
#
loop_
_entity.id
_entity.type
_entity.pdbx_description
1 polymer ?
#
loop_
_entity_poly.entity_id
_entity_poly.type
_entity_poly.pdbx_seq_one_letter_code
_entity_poly.pdbx_strand_id
1 'polypeptide(L)' 'MTTSSKSNPKVLQLIQEYAQRLRSHTPADYDLILSAVGDAQVVMIGEASHGSHEFYFHRAEITKRLIQEKV' A
#
# COMPACT_ATOMS: atom_id res chain seq x y z
N MET A 1 -28.55 3.28 19.76
CA MET A 1 -28.18 4.55 19.09
C MET A 1 -27.12 4.22 18.05
N THR A 2 -27.51 4.16 16.78
CA THR A 2 -26.64 3.82 15.65
C THR A 2 -25.94 5.10 15.17
N THR A 3 -24.65 5.25 15.43
CA THR A 3 -23.82 6.29 14.82
C THR A 3 -23.56 5.93 13.37
N SER A 4 -24.52 6.23 12.48
CA SER A 4 -24.28 6.22 11.04
C SER A 4 -23.41 7.43 10.71
N SER A 5 -22.08 7.24 10.80
CA SER A 5 -21.11 8.19 10.28
C SER A 5 -21.26 8.22 8.77
N LYS A 6 -22.04 9.17 8.25
CA LYS A 6 -22.11 9.43 6.81
C LYS A 6 -20.70 9.77 6.32
N SER A 7 -20.21 9.03 5.33
CA SER A 7 -18.91 9.31 4.71
C SER A 7 -18.91 10.74 4.16
N ASN A 8 -17.87 11.51 4.47
CA ASN A 8 -17.72 12.86 3.93
C ASN A 8 -17.37 12.73 2.43
N PRO A 9 -18.23 13.20 1.50
CA PRO A 9 -18.01 13.03 0.07
C PRO A 9 -16.68 13.64 -0.40
N LYS A 10 -16.25 14.73 0.24
CA LYS A 10 -14.97 15.37 -0.06
C LYS A 10 -13.78 14.51 0.32
N VAL A 11 -13.85 13.78 1.43
CA VAL A 11 -12.79 12.84 1.85
C VAL A 11 -12.71 11.67 0.88
N LEU A 12 -13.85 11.12 0.48
CA LEU A 12 -13.88 10.03 -0.52
C LEU A 12 -13.28 10.47 -1.85
N GLN A 13 -13.61 11.68 -2.30
CA GLN A 13 -13.07 12.23 -3.54
C GLN A 13 -11.54 12.40 -3.46
N LEU A 14 -11.02 12.93 -2.35
CA LEU A 14 -9.58 13.07 -2.14
C LEU A 14 -8.87 11.70 -2.12
N ILE A 15 -9.45 10.71 -1.45
CA ILE A 15 -8.86 9.36 -1.45
C ILE A 15 -8.84 8.81 -2.88
N GLN A 16 -9.92 8.95 -3.65
CA GLN A 16 -9.96 8.47 -5.03
C GLN A 16 -8.96 9.19 -5.94
N GLU A 17 -8.75 10.49 -5.72
CA GLU A 17 -7.85 11.33 -6.50
C GLU A 17 -6.37 10.97 -6.25
N TYR A 18 -6.00 10.67 -5.00
CA TYR A 18 -4.60 10.45 -4.62
C TYR A 18 -4.22 8.98 -4.40
N ALA A 19 -5.19 8.06 -4.31
CA ALA A 19 -4.91 6.65 -4.14
C ALA A 19 -4.27 6.08 -5.40
N GLN A 20 -3.12 5.43 -5.23
CA GLN A 20 -2.57 4.60 -6.28
C GLN A 20 -3.26 3.25 -6.31
N ARG A 21 -3.79 2.89 -7.48
CA ARG A 21 -4.41 1.60 -7.69
C ARG A 21 -3.34 0.55 -7.96
N LEU A 22 -3.30 -0.52 -7.16
CA LEU A 22 -2.53 -1.72 -7.45
C LEU A 22 -3.27 -2.54 -8.50
N ARG A 23 -2.71 -2.68 -9.70
CA ARG A 23 -3.30 -3.44 -10.81
C ARG A 23 -2.86 -4.89 -10.73
N SER A 24 -3.55 -5.71 -9.93
CA SER A 24 -3.45 -7.17 -9.89
C SER A 24 -2.07 -7.72 -10.30
N HIS A 25 -1.04 -7.35 -9.53
CA HIS A 25 0.27 -8.00 -9.45
C HIS A 25 1.30 -7.65 -10.53
N THR A 26 1.25 -6.45 -11.12
CA THR A 26 2.36 -6.01 -11.98
C THR A 26 3.52 -5.46 -11.15
N PRO A 27 4.79 -5.66 -11.54
CA PRO A 27 5.92 -5.07 -10.82
C PRO A 27 5.78 -3.55 -10.66
N ALA A 28 5.28 -2.86 -11.69
CA ALA A 28 5.09 -1.42 -11.71
C ALA A 28 4.12 -0.88 -10.64
N ASP A 29 3.26 -1.75 -10.08
CA ASP A 29 2.33 -1.37 -9.01
C ASP A 29 3.05 -0.81 -7.77
N TYR A 30 4.30 -1.22 -7.55
CA TYR A 30 5.07 -0.84 -6.37
C TYR A 30 6.10 0.28 -6.62
N ASP A 31 6.20 0.80 -7.84
CA ASP A 31 7.22 1.81 -8.19
C ASP A 31 7.10 3.08 -7.32
N LEU A 32 5.86 3.53 -7.09
CA LEU A 32 5.61 4.69 -6.24
C LEU A 32 5.95 4.42 -4.77
N ILE A 33 5.70 3.20 -4.29
CA ILE A 33 6.07 2.80 -2.92
C ILE A 33 7.59 2.79 -2.77
N LEU A 34 8.31 2.20 -3.73
CA LEU A 34 9.77 2.16 -3.70
C LEU A 34 10.41 3.55 -3.85
N SER A 35 9.79 4.42 -4.64
CA SER A 35 10.20 5.81 -4.75
C SER A 35 9.99 6.56 -3.43
N ALA A 36 8.84 6.34 -2.77
CA ALA A 36 8.50 6.99 -1.49
C ALA A 36 9.39 6.53 -0.32
N VAL A 37 9.95 5.31 -0.38
CA VAL A 37 10.93 4.82 0.61
C VAL A 37 12.21 5.67 0.61
N GLY A 38 12.61 6.23 -0.55
CA GLY A 38 13.80 7.08 -0.66
C GLY A 38 15.09 6.37 -0.22
N ASP A 39 15.80 6.97 0.73
CA ASP A 39 17.07 6.51 1.31
C ASP A 39 16.90 5.92 2.72
N ALA A 40 15.67 5.52 3.09
CA ALA A 40 15.42 4.93 4.40
C ALA A 40 16.21 3.63 4.58
N GLN A 41 17.00 3.55 5.65
CA GLN A 41 17.79 2.36 5.99
C GLN A 41 16.94 1.22 6.56
N VAL A 42 15.77 1.54 7.10
CA VAL A 42 14.83 0.59 7.69
C VAL A 42 13.44 0.89 7.18
N VAL A 43 12.81 -0.12 6.56
CA VAL A 43 11.43 -0.06 6.05
C VAL A 43 10.59 -1.08 6.80
N MET A 44 9.51 -0.63 7.45
CA MET A 44 8.59 -1.48 8.20
C MET A 44 7.30 -1.70 7.42
N ILE A 45 6.92 -2.96 7.19
CA ILE A 45 5.73 -3.35 6.45
C ILE A 45 4.84 -4.20 7.36
N GLY A 46 3.63 -3.71 7.68
CA GLY A 46 2.70 -4.37 8.61
C GLY A 46 1.28 -4.48 8.06
N GLU A 47 0.46 -5.32 8.68
CA GLU A 47 -0.97 -5.53 8.40
C GLU A 47 -1.84 -5.22 9.63
N ALA A 48 -3.09 -4.84 9.40
CA ALA A 48 -4.04 -4.51 10.47
C ALA A 48 -4.60 -5.74 11.22
N SER A 49 -4.53 -6.94 10.62
CA SER A 49 -5.03 -8.21 11.18
C SER A 49 -4.33 -9.40 10.51
N HIS A 50 -4.63 -10.65 10.92
CA HIS A 50 -4.18 -11.87 10.24
C HIS A 50 -4.48 -11.73 8.74
N GLY A 51 -3.44 -11.56 7.93
CA GLY A 51 -3.55 -11.14 6.55
C GLY A 51 -4.36 -12.10 5.68
N SER A 52 -4.97 -11.56 4.63
CA SER A 52 -5.46 -12.38 3.53
C SER A 52 -4.29 -12.88 2.68
N HIS A 53 -4.54 -13.89 1.85
CA HIS A 53 -3.55 -14.37 0.88
C HIS A 53 -3.01 -13.23 -0.01
N GLU A 54 -3.89 -12.29 -0.39
CA GLU A 54 -3.53 -11.11 -1.18
C GLU A 54 -2.54 -10.21 -0.42
N PHE A 55 -2.76 -9.99 0.89
CA PHE A 55 -1.83 -9.17 1.67
C PHE A 55 -0.44 -9.81 1.75
N TYR A 56 -0.37 -11.11 2.02
CA TYR A 56 0.89 -11.84 2.04
C TYR A 56 1.62 -11.77 0.70
N PHE A 57 0.88 -11.86 -0.41
CA PHE A 57 1.44 -11.70 -1.75
C PHE A 57 2.08 -10.32 -1.93
N HIS A 58 1.34 -9.24 -1.63
CA HIS A 58 1.86 -7.89 -1.81
C HIS A 58 3.07 -7.62 -0.91
N ARG A 59 3.03 -8.09 0.35
CA ARG A 59 4.18 -7.97 1.26
C ARG A 59 5.41 -8.67 0.71
N ALA A 60 5.26 -9.88 0.16
CA ALA A 60 6.36 -10.63 -0.44
C ALA A 60 6.96 -9.89 -1.65
N GLU A 61 6.14 -9.39 -2.57
CA GLU A 61 6.62 -8.67 -3.76
C GLU A 61 7.31 -7.35 -3.40
N ILE A 62 6.77 -6.57 -2.46
CA ILE A 62 7.42 -5.33 -1.99
C ILE A 62 8.78 -5.65 -1.35
N THR A 63 8.83 -6.66 -0.48
CA THR A 63 10.08 -7.07 0.19
C THR A 63 11.12 -7.52 -0.83
N LYS A 64 10.71 -8.33 -1.81
CA LYS A 64 11.58 -8.79 -2.90
C LYS A 64 12.18 -7.62 -3.67
N ARG A 65 11.37 -6.63 -4.06
CA ARG A 65 11.88 -5.47 -4.80
C ARG A 65 12.79 -4.59 -3.95
N LEU A 66 12.48 -4.37 -2.67
CA LEU A 66 13.37 -3.64 -1.75
C LEU A 66 14.75 -4.30 -1.68
N ILE A 67 14.81 -5.63 -1.59
CA ILE A 67 16.07 -6.38 -1.59
C ILE A 67 16.82 -6.21 -2.92
N GLN A 68 16.11 -6.20 -4.05
CA GLN A 68 16.72 -6.15 -5.38
C GLN A 68 17.18 -4.75 -5.81
N GLU A 69 16.50 -3.70 -5.34
CA GLU A 69 16.65 -2.34 -5.87
C GLU A 69 17.22 -1.35 -4.85
N LYS A 70 17.22 -1.68 -3.56
CA LYS A 70 17.54 -0.76 -2.45
C LYS A 70 18.50 -1.34 -1.41
N VAL A 71 19.17 -2.46 -1.71
CA VAL A 71 20.27 -3.03 -0.91
C VAL A 71 21.61 -2.66 -1.52
#